data_AF-A0A4Z0V609-F1
#
_entry.id   AF-A0A4Z0V609-F1
#
_cell.length_a   1.000
_cell.length_b   1.000
_cell.length_c   1.000
_cell.angle_alpha   90.00
_cell.angle_beta   90.00
_cell.angle_gamma   90.00
#
_symmetry.space_group_name_H-M   'P 1'
#
loop_
_entity.id
_entity.type
_entity.pdbx_description
1 polymer ?
#
loop_
_entity_poly.entity_id
_entity_poly.type
_entity_poly.pdbx_seq_one_letter_code
_entity_poly.pdbx_strand_id
1 'polypeptide(L)'
;MKKSQSRVVTTIEVAEIPDGAEERYIERFLSPHILMSNRKVYIYPEVHAALSRMVKGLDRPGVSIGSYASEIILEHIARNNAVMRSVHERNHKDLF
;
A
#
# COMPACT_ATOMS: atom_id res chain seq x y z
N MET A 1 -23.38 -5.03 -23.39
CA MET A 1 -23.17 -3.88 -22.47
C MET A 1 -22.13 -4.27 -21.43
N LYS A 2 -20.94 -3.66 -21.43
CA LYS A 2 -19.88 -3.98 -20.43
C LYS A 2 -20.24 -3.30 -19.11
N LYS A 3 -20.37 -4.08 -18.03
CA LYS A 3 -20.62 -3.58 -16.68
C LYS A 3 -19.46 -2.66 -16.28
N SER A 4 -19.77 -1.39 -16.05
CA SER A 4 -18.87 -0.43 -15.42
C SER A 4 -18.50 -0.97 -14.04
N GLN A 5 -17.24 -1.33 -13.81
CA GLN A 5 -16.79 -1.71 -12.48
C GLN A 5 -16.75 -0.45 -11.63
N SER A 6 -17.70 -0.37 -10.70
CA SER A 6 -17.80 0.68 -9.70
C SER A 6 -16.46 0.81 -8.96
N ARG A 7 -15.77 1.95 -9.13
CA ARG A 7 -14.67 2.34 -8.25
C ARG A 7 -15.23 2.37 -6.83
N VAL A 8 -14.61 1.60 -5.95
CA VAL A 8 -14.80 1.77 -4.51
C VAL A 8 -14.22 3.13 -4.17
N VAL A 9 -15.05 4.17 -4.19
CA VAL A 9 -14.77 5.43 -3.52
C VAL A 9 -15.14 5.19 -2.06
N THR A 10 -14.23 4.58 -1.30
CA THR A 10 -14.41 4.48 0.15
C THR A 10 -14.35 5.88 0.70
N THR A 11 -15.48 6.40 1.16
CA THR A 11 -15.51 7.54 2.09
C THR A 11 -14.67 7.13 3.29
N ILE A 12 -13.55 7.82 3.51
CA ILE A 12 -12.73 7.61 4.70
C ILE A 12 -13.47 8.28 5.85
N GLU A 13 -14.21 7.48 6.62
CA GLU A 13 -14.79 7.95 7.88
C GLU A 13 -13.65 8.31 8.82
N VAL A 14 -13.70 9.52 9.38
CA VAL A 14 -12.73 9.99 10.37
C VAL A 14 -13.04 9.26 11.67
N ALA A 15 -12.36 8.13 11.90
CA ALA A 15 -12.39 7.44 13.17
C ALA A 15 -11.48 8.15 14.19
N GLU A 16 -11.85 8.10 15.47
CA GLU A 16 -10.95 8.51 16.56
C GLU A 16 -9.64 7.70 16.47
N ILE A 17 -8.51 8.41 16.44
CA ILE A 17 -7.18 7.81 16.39
C ILE A 17 -6.80 7.44 17.83
N PRO A 18 -6.61 6.15 18.16
CA PRO A 18 -6.19 5.76 19.49
C PRO A 18 -4.83 6.36 19.87
N ASP A 19 -4.61 6.64 21.15
CA ASP A 19 -3.32 7.13 21.64
C ASP A 19 -2.16 6.22 21.21
N GLY A 20 -1.12 6.82 20.64
CA GLY A 20 0.06 6.11 20.14
C GLY A 20 -0.11 5.41 18.78
N ALA A 21 -1.28 5.51 18.14
CA ALA A 21 -1.48 4.92 16.81
C ALA A 21 -0.71 5.69 15.72
N GLU A 22 -0.53 7.00 15.89
CA GLU A 22 0.26 7.83 14.97
C GLU A 22 1.73 7.42 14.98
N GLU A 23 2.36 7.30 16.16
CA GLU A 23 3.75 6.89 16.29
C GLU A 23 3.98 5.49 15.73
N ARG A 24 3.10 4.53 16.06
CA ARG A 24 3.17 3.17 15.51
C ARG A 24 3.03 3.16 14.00
N TYR A 25 2.19 4.03 13.43
CA TYR A 25 2.01 4.16 11.99
C TYR A 25 3.30 4.69 11.35
N ILE A 26 3.87 5.75 11.92
CA ILE A 26 5.10 6.36 11.42
C ILE A 26 6.25 5.36 11.49
N GLU A 27 6.44 4.69 12.63
CA GLU A 27 7.49 3.68 12.81
C GLU A 27 7.36 2.53 11.82
N ARG A 28 6.13 2.12 11.51
CA ARG A 28 5.90 0.96 10.65
C ARG A 28 6.00 1.29 9.17
N PHE A 29 5.41 2.38 8.70
CA PHE A 29 5.28 2.66 7.27
C PHE A 29 6.14 3.81 6.76
N LEU A 30 6.50 4.73 7.65
CA LEU A 30 7.21 5.96 7.32
C LEU A 30 8.60 6.02 7.99
N SER A 31 9.17 4.85 8.30
CA SER A 31 10.55 4.75 8.72
C SER A 31 11.50 4.90 7.53
N PRO A 32 12.64 5.62 7.70
CA PRO A 32 13.63 5.78 6.66
C PRO A 32 14.15 4.43 6.16
N HIS A 33 14.06 4.18 4.87
CA HIS A 33 14.60 2.96 4.25
C HIS A 33 15.37 3.32 2.98
N ILE A 34 16.59 2.81 2.87
CA ILE A 34 17.41 2.97 1.68
C ILE A 34 16.94 1.97 0.63
N LEU A 35 16.27 2.47 -0.41
CA LEU A 35 15.88 1.64 -1.54
C LEU A 35 17.06 1.50 -2.51
N MET A 36 17.78 0.38 -2.46
CA MET A 36 18.90 0.08 -3.37
C MET A 36 18.46 -0.66 -4.65
N SER A 37 17.33 -0.24 -5.24
CA SER A 37 16.77 -0.87 -6.44
C SER A 37 16.41 0.17 -7.49
N ASN A 38 16.77 -0.11 -8.75
CA ASN A 38 16.41 0.72 -9.90
C ASN A 38 15.10 0.27 -10.57
N ARG A 39 14.39 -0.71 -9.99
CA ARG A 39 13.12 -1.22 -10.53
C ARG A 39 12.01 -0.21 -10.32
N LYS A 40 11.18 -0.01 -11.34
CA LYS A 40 10.05 0.94 -11.34
C LYS A 40 8.76 0.20 -11.59
N VAL A 41 7.70 0.64 -10.93
CA VAL A 41 6.32 0.20 -11.19
C VAL A 41 5.47 1.44 -11.48
N TYR A 42 4.51 1.30 -12.38
CA TYR A 42 3.53 2.34 -12.64
C TYR A 42 2.36 2.18 -11.67
N ILE A 43 1.97 3.27 -11.03
CA ILE A 43 0.79 3.35 -10.16
C ILE A 43 -0.15 4.43 -10.69
N TYR A 44 -1.42 4.34 -10.31
CA TYR A 44 -2.40 5.35 -10.69
C TYR A 44 -2.01 6.75 -10.18
N PRO A 45 -2.25 7.82 -10.95
CA PRO A 45 -1.90 9.18 -10.57
C PRO A 45 -2.46 9.62 -9.21
N GLU A 46 -3.70 9.22 -8.89
CA GLU A 46 -4.34 9.53 -7.60
C GLU A 46 -3.65 8.87 -6.42
N VAL A 47 -3.16 7.63 -6.59
CA VAL A 47 -2.40 6.91 -5.57
C VAL A 47 -1.05 7.58 -5.38
N HIS A 48 -0.36 7.90 -6.48
CA HIS A 48 0.90 8.62 -6.42
C HIS A 48 0.76 9.97 -5.71
N ALA A 49 -0.30 10.73 -6.01
CA ALA A 49 -0.57 12.01 -5.36
C ALA A 49 -0.82 11.86 -3.86
N ALA A 50 -1.58 10.84 -3.43
CA ALA A 50 -1.81 10.56 -2.02
C ALA A 50 -0.50 10.22 -1.29
N LEU A 51 0.28 9.28 -1.81
CA LEU A 51 1.58 8.90 -1.24
C LEU A 51 2.55 10.09 -1.18
N SER A 52 2.55 10.93 -2.23
CA SER A 52 3.39 12.13 -2.29
C SER A 52 3.04 13.14 -1.19
N ARG A 53 1.75 13.37 -0.92
CA ARG A 53 1.32 14.29 0.15
C ARG A 53 1.76 13.78 1.53
N MET A 54 1.62 12.48 1.78
CA MET A 54 2.03 11.87 3.04
C MET A 54 3.54 12.01 3.28
N VAL A 55 4.37 11.63 2.30
CA VAL A 55 5.83 11.68 2.45
C VAL A 55 6.35 13.13 2.56
N LYS A 56 5.81 14.06 1.74
CA LYS A 56 6.21 15.47 1.80
C LYS A 56 5.77 16.16 3.09
N GLY A 57 4.62 15.78 3.65
CA GLY A 57 4.10 16.38 4.88
C GLY A 57 4.88 16.00 6.14
N LEU A 58 5.61 14.87 6.12
CA LEU A 58 6.32 14.35 7.29
C LEU A 58 7.71 14.97 7.50
N ASP A 59 8.28 15.61 6.46
CA ASP A 59 9.64 16.22 6.45
C ASP A 59 10.74 15.37 7.11
N ARG A 60 10.67 14.03 6.95
CA ARG A 60 11.58 13.08 7.61
C ARG A 60 12.65 12.58 6.63
N PRO A 61 13.95 12.80 6.91
CA PRO A 61 15.03 12.37 6.04
C PRO A 61 15.01 10.86 5.77
N GLY A 62 15.17 10.47 4.50
CA GLY A 62 15.26 9.06 4.09
C GLY A 62 13.93 8.34 3.92
N VAL A 63 12.79 9.01 4.16
CA VAL A 63 11.48 8.50 3.75
C VAL A 63 11.23 8.86 2.29
N SER A 64 10.88 7.87 1.48
CA SER A 64 10.57 8.04 0.07
C SER A 64 9.19 7.48 -0.28
N ILE A 65 8.63 7.91 -1.41
CA ILE A 65 7.39 7.31 -1.95
C ILE A 65 7.57 5.80 -2.13
N GLY A 66 8.74 5.38 -2.63
CA GLY A 66 9.07 3.98 -2.85
C GLY A 66 9.09 3.18 -1.55
N SER A 67 9.79 3.66 -0.52
CA SER A 67 9.85 2.96 0.78
C SER A 67 8.48 2.86 1.43
N TYR A 68 7.70 3.94 1.41
CA TYR A 68 6.36 3.95 1.97
C TYR A 68 5.42 2.98 1.24
N ALA A 69 5.45 2.99 -0.10
CA ALA A 69 4.67 2.05 -0.90
C ALA A 69 5.08 0.58 -0.64
N SER A 70 6.38 0.32 -0.48
CA SER A 70 6.89 -1.02 -0.16
C SER A 70 6.33 -1.53 1.16
N GLU A 71 6.31 -0.73 2.23
CA GLU A 71 5.76 -1.16 3.53
C GLU A 71 4.26 -1.45 3.46
N ILE A 72 3.48 -0.63 2.75
CA ILE A 72 2.05 -0.88 2.51
C ILE A 72 1.84 -2.22 1.78
N ILE A 73 2.64 -2.48 0.73
CA ILE A 73 2.54 -3.71 -0.06
C ILE A 73 2.96 -4.93 0.78
N LEU A 74 4.04 -4.84 1.55
CA LEU A 74 4.50 -5.91 2.44
C LEU A 74 3.45 -6.24 3.49
N GLU A 75 2.81 -5.23 4.08
CA GLU A 75 1.72 -5.47 5.01
C GLU A 75 0.52 -6.11 4.32
N HIS A 76 0.12 -5.62 3.14
CA HIS A 76 -0.97 -6.22 2.39
C HIS A 76 -0.70 -7.70 2.13
N ILE A 77 0.52 -8.04 1.70
CA ILE A 77 0.95 -9.43 1.50
C ILE A 77 0.85 -10.21 2.81
N ALA A 78 1.42 -9.70 3.91
CA ALA A 78 1.43 -10.38 5.19
C ALA A 78 0.00 -10.69 5.69
N ARG A 79 -0.91 -9.71 5.62
CA ARG A 79 -2.31 -9.85 6.07
C ARG A 79 -3.16 -10.74 5.16
N ASN A 80 -2.84 -10.80 3.87
CA ASN A 80 -3.68 -11.49 2.88
C ASN A 80 -3.03 -12.75 2.29
N ASN A 81 -1.87 -13.18 2.79
CA ASN A 81 -1.06 -14.25 2.17
C ASN A 81 -1.87 -15.54 1.91
N ALA A 82 -2.73 -15.95 2.84
CA ALA A 82 -3.55 -17.15 2.70
C ALA A 82 -4.58 -17.02 1.57
N VAL A 83 -5.22 -15.86 1.48
CA VAL A 83 -6.20 -15.55 0.41
C VAL A 83 -5.48 -15.44 -0.93
N MET A 84 -4.35 -14.72 -0.99
CA MET A 84 -3.52 -14.60 -2.20
C MET A 84 -3.10 -15.99 -2.72
N ARG A 85 -2.66 -16.87 -1.82
CA ARG A 85 -2.31 -18.26 -2.15
C ARG A 85 -3.50 -19.02 -2.71
N SER A 86 -4.65 -18.97 -2.04
CA SER A 86 -5.88 -19.60 -2.52
C SER A 86 -6.34 -19.09 -3.88
N VAL A 87 -6.19 -17.80 -4.17
CA VAL A 87 -6.51 -17.21 -5.49
C VAL A 87 -5.54 -17.72 -6.54
N HIS A 88 -4.24 -17.80 -6.23
CA HIS A 88 -3.24 -18.30 -7.15
C HIS A 88 -3.49 -19.78 -7.46
N GLU A 89 -3.62 -20.63 -6.44
CA GLU A 89 -3.89 -22.07 -6.58
C GLU A 89 -5.19 -22.37 -7.36
N ARG A 90 -6.27 -21.64 -7.11
CA ARG A 90 -7.55 -21.81 -7.85
C ARG A 90 -7.49 -21.42 -9.33
N ASN A 91 -6.53 -20.57 -9.71
CA ASN A 91 -6.40 -20.08 -11.08
C ASN A 91 -5.35 -20.86 -11.90
N HIS A 92 -4.57 -21.73 -11.26
CA HIS A 92 -3.92 -22.83 -11.98
C HIS A 92 -5.02 -23.82 -12.31
N LYS A 93 -5.63 -23.66 -13.50
CA LYS A 93 -6.35 -24.77 -14.13
C LYS A 93 -5.41 -25.97 -14.07
N ASP A 94 -5.87 -27.03 -13.42
CA ASP A 94 -5.24 -28.33 -13.49
C ASP A 94 -4.94 -28.60 -14.97
N LEU A 95 -3.66 -28.77 -15.28
CA LEU A 95 -3.20 -28.97 -16.66
C LEU A 95 -3.31 -30.45 -17.08
N PHE A 96 -4.03 -31.25 -16.30
CA PHE A 96 -4.37 -32.64 -16.60
C PHE A 96 -5.86 -32.90 -16.36
#